data_AF-A0A3D9GR61-F1
#
_entry.id   AF-A0A3D9GR61-F1
#
_cell.length_a   1.000
_cell.length_b   1.000
_cell.length_c   1.000
_cell.angle_alpha   90.00
_cell.angle_beta   90.00
_cell.angle_gamma   90.00
#
_symmetry.space_group_name_H-M   'P 1'
#
loop_
_entity.id
_entity.type
_entity.pdbx_description
1 polymer ?
#
loop_
_entity_poly.entity_id
_entity_poly.type
_entity_poly.pdbx_seq_one_letter_code
_entity_poly.pdbx_strand_id
1 'polypeptide(L)'
;MKNWIGRRVTILCNDKLHSRVKGTLRKWDEHNEWLVLGPHDLKLPFGEVCTIRLLPEGKNAPDAAPHSVGYIMKDKRQFDNAVLFGSEVMIWRKDRLEAYRATLSSHNAETVTLSDGRTFRKADCTCVVRSLRGML
;
A
#
# COMPACT_ATOMS: atom_id res chain seq x y z
N MET A 1 -13.25 21.29 -10.25
CA MET A 1 -12.51 20.05 -10.62
C MET A 1 -13.34 19.10 -11.50
N LYS A 2 -13.82 19.56 -12.68
CA LYS A 2 -14.76 18.79 -13.53
C LYS A 2 -14.10 17.74 -14.45
N ASN A 3 -12.78 17.78 -14.61
CA ASN A 3 -12.04 16.96 -15.58
C ASN A 3 -11.87 15.48 -15.19
N TRP A 4 -12.43 15.08 -14.05
CA TRP A 4 -12.36 13.72 -13.53
C TRP A 4 -13.64 12.93 -13.82
N ILE A 5 -14.73 13.62 -14.18
CA ILE A 5 -16.01 12.99 -14.53
C ILE A 5 -15.81 12.10 -15.76
N GLY A 6 -16.28 10.86 -15.68
CA GLY A 6 -16.08 9.80 -16.67
C GLY A 6 -14.80 8.99 -16.48
N ARG A 7 -13.87 9.40 -15.61
CA ARG A 7 -12.61 8.68 -15.38
C ARG A 7 -12.75 7.65 -14.26
N ARG A 8 -12.02 6.54 -14.39
CA ARG A 8 -11.87 5.56 -13.31
C ARG A 8 -10.94 6.11 -12.25
N VAL A 9 -11.37 6.07 -11.00
CA VAL A 9 -10.65 6.60 -9.85
C VAL A 9 -10.63 5.61 -8.70
N THR A 10 -9.56 5.65 -7.91
CA THR A 10 -9.45 5.04 -6.59
C THR A 10 -9.62 6.16 -5.59
N ILE A 11 -10.55 6.01 -4.67
CA ILE A 11 -10.79 6.91 -3.56
C ILE A 11 -10.36 6.20 -2.29
N LEU A 12 -9.49 6.84 -1.52
CA LEU A 12 -9.12 6.42 -0.17
C LEU A 12 -10.04 7.18 0.79
N CYS A 13 -10.81 6.44 1.58
CA CYS A 13 -11.69 7.02 2.59
C CYS A 13 -11.10 6.88 3.99
N ASN A 14 -11.43 7.81 4.88
CA ASN A 14 -10.97 7.79 6.28
C ASN A 14 -11.66 6.70 7.13
N ASP A 15 -12.69 6.05 6.58
CA ASP A 15 -13.46 5.05 7.30
C ASP A 15 -12.72 3.70 7.36
N LYS A 16 -12.72 3.08 8.55
CA LYS A 16 -12.05 1.80 8.84
C LYS A 16 -12.68 0.63 8.09
N LEU A 17 -13.93 0.74 7.64
CA LEU A 17 -14.63 -0.33 6.91
C LEU A 17 -14.41 -0.29 5.39
N HIS A 18 -14.29 0.90 4.80
CA HIS A 18 -14.15 1.09 3.36
C HIS A 18 -12.92 1.94 3.03
N SER A 19 -11.75 1.48 3.47
CA SER A 19 -10.49 2.21 3.31
C SER A 19 -10.16 2.55 1.85
N ARG A 20 -10.66 1.76 0.88
CA ARG A 20 -10.38 1.98 -0.54
C ARG A 20 -11.56 1.61 -1.43
N VAL A 21 -12.13 2.60 -2.10
CA VAL A 21 -13.22 2.44 -3.07
C VAL A 21 -12.70 2.68 -4.48
N LYS A 22 -13.07 1.82 -5.44
CA LYS A 22 -12.73 1.98 -6.85
C LYS A 22 -14.02 2.15 -7.65
N GLY A 23 -14.05 3.11 -8.55
CA GLY A 23 -15.23 3.34 -9.39
C GLY A 23 -14.98 4.33 -10.50
N THR A 24 -15.97 4.51 -11.35
CA THR A 24 -15.95 5.59 -12.36
C THR A 24 -16.62 6.80 -11.75
N LEU A 25 -15.95 7.95 -11.75
CA LEU A 25 -16.52 9.18 -11.22
C LEU A 25 -17.65 9.65 -12.14
N ARG A 26 -18.90 9.58 -11.69
CA ARG A 26 -20.07 9.97 -12.50
C ARG A 26 -20.53 11.39 -12.23
N LYS A 27 -20.47 11.82 -10.97
CA LYS A 27 -20.92 13.15 -10.57
C LYS A 27 -19.97 13.72 -9.53
N TRP A 28 -19.78 15.03 -9.62
CA TRP A 28 -18.99 15.84 -8.70
C TRP A 28 -19.81 17.07 -8.36
N ASP A 29 -20.25 17.18 -7.11
CA ASP A 29 -21.10 18.25 -6.61
C ASP A 29 -20.31 19.07 -5.58
N GLU A 30 -19.77 20.20 -6.03
CA GLU A 30 -19.00 21.12 -5.17
C GLU A 30 -19.90 21.90 -4.21
N HIS A 31 -21.18 22.10 -4.54
CA HIS A 31 -22.11 22.85 -3.68
C HIS A 31 -22.55 22.04 -2.47
N ASN A 32 -22.78 20.75 -2.66
CA ASN A 32 -23.22 19.85 -1.60
C ASN A 32 -22.06 19.00 -1.04
N GLU A 33 -20.83 19.23 -1.49
CA GLU A 33 -19.60 18.56 -1.07
C GLU A 33 -19.65 17.02 -1.16
N TRP A 34 -20.12 16.47 -2.28
CA TRP A 34 -20.12 15.02 -2.51
C TRP A 34 -19.80 14.64 -3.96
N LEU A 35 -19.35 13.41 -4.14
CA LEU A 35 -19.16 12.78 -5.45
C LEU A 35 -19.91 11.45 -5.54
N VAL A 36 -20.16 10.97 -6.76
CA VAL A 36 -20.75 9.66 -7.01
C VAL A 36 -19.83 8.79 -7.86
N LEU A 37 -19.65 7.55 -7.41
CA LEU A 37 -18.92 6.50 -8.09
C LEU A 37 -19.89 5.44 -8.68
N GLY A 38 -19.83 5.23 -9.99
CA GLY A 38 -20.45 4.07 -10.64
C GLY A 38 -19.59 2.81 -10.51
N PRO A 39 -20.17 1.59 -10.65
CA PRO A 39 -21.49 1.31 -11.20
C PRO A 39 -22.66 1.27 -10.19
N HIS A 40 -22.40 1.29 -8.88
CA HIS A 40 -23.44 1.21 -7.84
C HIS A 40 -23.96 2.58 -7.35
N ASP A 41 -23.66 3.65 -8.07
CA ASP A 41 -23.95 5.05 -7.70
C ASP A 41 -23.65 5.37 -6.23
N LEU A 42 -22.47 4.93 -5.77
CA LEU A 42 -22.03 5.17 -4.40
C LEU A 42 -21.74 6.66 -4.21
N LYS A 43 -22.54 7.30 -3.37
CA LYS A 43 -22.39 8.69 -2.96
C LYS A 43 -21.36 8.79 -1.82
N LEU A 44 -20.31 9.58 -2.01
CA LEU A 44 -19.24 9.81 -1.05
C LEU A 44 -19.15 11.30 -0.71
N PRO A 45 -19.33 11.70 0.56
CA PRO A 45 -19.06 13.06 1.02
C PRO A 45 -17.56 13.38 0.95
N PHE A 46 -17.19 14.62 0.60
CA PHE A 46 -15.78 15.02 0.54
C PHE A 46 -15.07 14.93 1.90
N GLY A 47 -15.80 15.13 3.01
CA GLY A 47 -15.25 14.98 4.36
C GLY A 47 -14.72 13.58 4.67
N GLU A 48 -15.17 12.56 3.95
CA GLU A 48 -14.69 11.18 4.09
C GLU A 48 -13.55 10.85 3.13
N VAL A 49 -13.30 11.69 2.13
CA VAL A 49 -12.33 11.46 1.07
C VAL A 49 -10.96 12.00 1.45
N CYS A 50 -10.01 11.10 1.75
CA CYS A 50 -8.64 11.48 2.05
C CYS A 50 -7.81 11.72 0.78
N THR A 51 -8.02 10.91 -0.27
CA THR A 51 -7.23 11.01 -1.50
C THR A 51 -7.98 10.42 -2.69
N ILE A 52 -7.90 11.08 -3.85
CA ILE A 52 -8.44 10.59 -5.12
C ILE A 52 -7.29 10.38 -6.09
N ARG A 53 -7.19 9.18 -6.69
CA ARG A 53 -6.18 8.84 -7.71
C ARG A 53 -6.85 8.35 -8.98
N LEU A 54 -6.37 8.79 -10.14
CA LEU A 54 -6.78 8.24 -11.43
C LEU A 54 -6.29 6.79 -11.55
N LEU A 55 -7.16 5.87 -11.97
CA LEU A 55 -6.72 4.60 -12.52
C LEU A 55 -6.42 4.81 -14.01
N PRO A 56 -5.26 4.36 -14.51
CA PRO A 56 -5.03 4.27 -15.94
C PRO A 56 -6.11 3.42 -16.61
N GLU A 57 -6.57 3.84 -17.80
CA GLU A 57 -7.50 3.05 -18.59
C GLU A 57 -6.78 1.85 -19.23
N GLY A 58 -7.20 0.65 -18.86
CA GLY A 58 -6.66 -0.60 -19.37
C GLY A 58 -6.69 -1.70 -18.30
N LYS A 59 -6.78 -2.97 -18.71
CA LYS A 59 -6.69 -4.15 -17.81
C LYS A 59 -5.36 -4.24 -17.04
N ASN A 60 -4.44 -3.31 -17.27
CA ASN A 60 -3.11 -3.25 -16.69
C ASN A 60 -2.93 -1.91 -15.97
N ALA A 61 -3.63 -1.71 -14.85
CA ALA A 61 -2.95 -0.93 -13.81
C ALA A 61 -1.80 -1.84 -13.35
N PRO A 62 -0.53 -1.42 -13.41
CA PRO A 62 0.49 -2.15 -12.69
C PRO A 62 0.04 -2.10 -11.24
N ASP A 63 -0.30 -3.26 -10.66
CA ASP A 63 -0.22 -3.40 -9.21
C ASP A 63 1.11 -2.78 -8.79
N ALA A 64 1.08 -1.94 -7.75
CA ALA A 64 2.25 -1.21 -7.30
C ALA A 64 3.45 -2.15 -7.30
N ALA A 65 4.27 -2.05 -8.34
CA ALA A 65 5.27 -3.06 -8.60
C ALA A 65 6.38 -2.77 -7.60
N PRO A 66 6.81 -3.75 -6.79
CA PRO A 66 7.91 -3.55 -5.87
C PRO A 66 9.10 -3.03 -6.67
N HIS A 67 9.62 -1.86 -6.31
CA HIS A 67 10.75 -1.27 -7.03
C HIS A 67 11.92 -2.27 -7.05
N SER A 68 12.70 -2.26 -8.13
CA SER A 68 13.90 -3.12 -8.29
C SER A 68 15.03 -2.80 -7.29
N VAL A 69 14.88 -1.73 -6.51
CA VAL A 69 15.86 -1.26 -5.52
C VAL A 69 15.34 -1.67 -4.14
N GLY A 70 15.98 -2.67 -3.55
CA GLY A 70 15.75 -3.07 -2.17
C GLY A 70 16.64 -2.29 -1.21
N TYR A 71 16.10 -1.90 -0.06
CA TYR A 71 16.85 -1.23 1.00
C TYR A 71 17.11 -2.19 2.15
N ILE A 72 18.38 -2.31 2.57
CA ILE A 72 18.75 -3.09 3.76
C ILE A 72 18.25 -2.35 5.00
N MET A 73 17.37 -2.99 5.77
CA MET A 73 16.89 -2.47 7.04
C MET A 73 17.94 -2.67 8.13
N LYS A 74 18.31 -1.60 8.81
CA LYS A 74 19.28 -1.56 9.92
C LYS A 74 18.67 -0.93 11.18
N ASP A 75 17.85 0.10 11.00
CA ASP A 75 17.33 0.89 12.11
C ASP A 75 15.96 0.39 12.58
N LYS A 76 15.70 0.49 13.88
CA LYS A 76 14.41 0.13 14.48
C LYS A 76 13.22 0.72 13.71
N ARG A 77 13.29 2.02 13.38
CA ARG A 77 12.22 2.73 12.64
C ARG A 77 11.90 2.09 11.28
N GLN A 78 12.88 1.51 10.60
CA GLN A 78 12.67 0.88 9.30
C GLN A 78 11.87 -0.43 9.46
N PHE A 79 12.16 -1.20 10.51
CA PHE A 79 11.40 -2.40 10.85
C PHE A 79 9.99 -2.04 11.38
N ASP A 80 9.88 -1.01 12.21
CA ASP A 80 8.58 -0.50 12.69
C ASP A 80 7.68 -0.13 11.50
N ASN A 81 8.24 0.61 10.53
CA ASN A 81 7.54 0.97 9.29
C ASN A 81 7.20 -0.24 8.43
N ALA A 82 8.10 -1.21 8.30
CA ALA A 82 7.85 -2.41 7.50
C ALA A 82 6.69 -3.25 8.06
N VAL A 83 6.58 -3.35 9.39
CA VAL A 83 5.44 -3.97 10.08
C VAL A 83 4.17 -3.12 9.89
N LEU A 84 4.24 -1.82 10.18
CA LEU A 84 3.08 -0.91 10.14
C LEU A 84 2.43 -0.85 8.75
N PHE A 85 3.25 -0.81 7.69
CA PHE A 85 2.77 -0.71 6.32
C PHE A 85 2.59 -2.06 5.62
N GLY A 86 2.90 -3.18 6.28
CA GLY A 86 2.86 -4.50 5.66
C GLY A 86 3.76 -4.58 4.41
N SER A 87 4.95 -3.97 4.46
CA SER A 87 5.84 -3.89 3.31
C SER A 87 6.38 -5.27 2.92
N GLU A 88 6.55 -5.52 1.61
CA GLU A 88 7.23 -6.73 1.13
C GLU A 88 8.72 -6.69 1.52
N VAL A 89 9.17 -7.73 2.21
CA VAL A 89 10.56 -7.92 2.63
C VAL A 89 11.15 -9.22 2.07
N MET A 90 12.48 -9.21 1.96
CA MET A 90 13.30 -10.38 1.65
C MET A 90 14.26 -10.62 2.81
N ILE A 91 14.41 -11.87 3.23
CA ILE A 91 15.32 -12.27 4.30
C ILE A 91 16.45 -13.09 3.67
N TRP A 92 17.68 -12.60 3.82
CA TRP A 92 18.88 -13.26 3.36
C TRP A 92 19.69 -13.74 4.55
N ARG A 93 20.21 -14.95 4.50
CA ARG A 93 21.23 -15.46 5.43
C ARG A 93 22.49 -15.75 4.63
N LYS A 94 23.51 -14.91 4.80
CA LYS A 94 24.69 -14.90 3.92
C LYS A 94 24.23 -14.76 2.46
N ASP A 95 24.62 -15.67 1.58
CA ASP A 95 24.28 -15.65 0.15
C ASP A 95 22.98 -16.42 -0.18
N ARG A 96 22.26 -16.92 0.84
CA ARG A 96 21.04 -17.69 0.65
C ARG A 96 19.80 -16.85 0.95
N LEU A 97 18.85 -16.87 0.03
CA LEU A 97 17.51 -16.30 0.22
C LEU A 97 16.65 -17.28 1.03
N GLU A 98 16.27 -16.89 2.24
CA GLU A 98 15.45 -17.70 3.17
C GLU A 98 13.95 -17.38 3.04
N ALA A 99 13.63 -16.12 2.72
CA ALA A 99 12.26 -15.69 2.47
C ALA A 99 12.22 -14.63 1.37
N TYR A 100 11.36 -14.85 0.39
CA TYR A 100 11.08 -13.93 -0.71
C TYR A 100 9.66 -13.40 -0.59
N ARG A 101 9.47 -12.08 -0.76
CA ARG A 101 8.16 -11.41 -0.65
C ARG A 101 7.39 -11.76 0.64
N ALA A 102 8.10 -11.86 1.75
CA ALA A 102 7.46 -12.05 3.04
C ALA A 102 6.97 -10.71 3.59
N THR A 103 6.07 -10.76 4.56
CA THR A 103 5.65 -9.60 5.35
C THR A 103 6.07 -9.80 6.80
N LEU A 104 6.42 -8.71 7.49
CA LEU A 104 6.77 -8.77 8.91
C LEU A 104 5.50 -8.69 9.76
N SER A 105 5.36 -9.60 10.72
CA SER A 105 4.29 -9.54 11.72
C SER A 105 4.71 -8.73 12.94
N SER A 106 5.95 -8.89 13.38
CA SER A 106 6.51 -8.20 14.54
C SER A 106 8.03 -8.22 14.50
N HIS A 107 8.66 -7.34 15.28
CA HIS A 107 10.10 -7.41 15.53
C HIS A 107 10.42 -6.91 16.93
N ASN A 108 11.60 -7.27 17.44
CA ASN A 108 12.19 -6.67 18.63
C ASN A 108 13.63 -6.21 18.33
N ALA A 109 14.46 -6.02 19.36
CA ALA A 109 15.86 -5.61 19.19
C ALA A 109 16.71 -6.68 18.48
N GLU A 110 16.44 -7.96 18.73
CA GLU A 110 17.27 -9.08 18.31
C GLU A 110 16.68 -9.88 17.15
N THR A 111 15.35 -10.00 17.10
CA THR A 111 14.64 -10.87 16.17
C THR A 111 13.59 -10.13 15.36
N VAL A 112 13.25 -10.76 14.25
CA VAL A 112 12.15 -10.39 13.37
C VAL A 112 11.31 -11.62 13.08
N THR A 113 9.99 -11.45 13.14
CA THR A 113 9.02 -12.52 12.92
C THR A 113 8.23 -12.22 11.65
N LEU A 114 8.15 -13.20 10.76
CA LEU A 114 7.37 -13.11 9.53
C LEU A 114 5.90 -13.43 9.81
N SER A 115 5.02 -13.11 8.86
CA SER A 115 3.58 -13.42 8.95
C SER A 115 3.27 -14.92 8.92
N ASP A 116 4.18 -15.74 8.40
CA ASP A 116 4.07 -17.21 8.40
C ASP A 116 4.57 -17.87 9.70
N GLY A 117 4.94 -17.06 10.71
CA GLY A 117 5.41 -17.53 12.01
C GLY A 117 6.90 -17.86 12.07
N ARG A 118 7.65 -17.78 10.96
CA ARG A 118 9.11 -17.96 10.99
C ARG A 118 9.80 -16.77 11.66
N THR A 119 10.75 -17.07 12.53
CA THR A 119 11.51 -16.06 13.28
C THR A 119 12.99 -16.12 12.91
N PHE A 120 13.58 -14.96 12.65
CA PHE A 120 14.98 -14.81 12.29
C PHE A 120 15.68 -13.86 13.26
N ARG A 121 16.93 -14.19 13.62
CA ARG A 121 17.82 -13.27 14.36
C ARG A 121 18.42 -12.26 13.40
N LYS A 122 18.32 -10.98 13.73
CA LYS A 122 18.84 -9.86 12.92
C LYS A 122 20.36 -9.93 12.75
N ALA A 123 21.08 -10.51 13.71
CA ALA A 123 22.52 -10.74 13.60
C ALA A 123 22.88 -11.77 12.52
N ASP A 124 22.00 -12.73 12.26
CA ASP A 124 22.23 -13.86 11.35
C ASP A 124 21.61 -13.65 9.97
N CYS A 125 20.88 -12.55 9.76
CA CYS A 125 20.19 -12.29 8.51
C CYS A 125 20.20 -10.81 8.09
N THR A 126 20.29 -10.58 6.78
CA THR A 126 20.05 -9.28 6.17
C THR A 126 18.60 -9.18 5.76
N CYS A 127 17.88 -8.23 6.35
CA CYS A 127 16.49 -7.95 6.00
C CYS A 127 16.44 -6.83 4.97
N VAL A 128 15.85 -7.07 3.81
CA VAL A 128 15.74 -6.10 2.72
C VAL A 128 14.28 -5.78 2.50
N VAL A 129 13.88 -4.52 2.63
CA VAL A 129 12.53 -4.07 2.28
C VAL A 129 12.51 -3.55 0.85
N ARG A 130 11.49 -3.93 0.07
CA ARG A 130 11.24 -3.29 -1.22
C ARG A 130 10.34 -2.09 -1.00
N SER A 131 10.78 -0.92 -1.47
CA SER A 131 9.93 0.26 -1.45
C SER A 131 8.85 0.13 -2.52
N LEU A 132 7.59 0.25 -2.09
CA LEU A 132 6.49 0.60 -2.97
C LEU A 132 6.53 2.12 -3.15
N ARG A 133 7.45 2.63 -3.98
CA ARG A 133 7.32 4.01 -4.43
C ARG A 133 6.09 4.03 -5.33
N GLY A 134 5.01 4.67 -4.88
CA GLY A 134 3.96 5.11 -5.79
C GLY A 134 4.64 5.91 -6.89
N MET A 135 4.38 5.57 -8.15
CA MET A 135 4.80 6.42 -9.28
C MET A 135 4.29 7.83 -8.98
N LEU A 136 5.23 8.77 -8.83
CA LEU A 136 4.96 10.20 -8.72
C LEU A 136 4.21 10.67 -9.97
#